data_AF-A0A968P2T9-F1
#
_entry.id   AF-A0A968P2T9-F1
#
_cell.length_a   1.000
_cell.length_b   1.000
_cell.length_c   1.000
_cell.angle_alpha   90.00
_cell.angle_beta   90.00
_cell.angle_gamma   90.00
#
_symmetry.space_group_name_H-M   'P 1'
#
loop_
_entity.id
_entity.type
_entity.pdbx_description
1 polymer ?
#
loop_
_entity_poly.entity_id
_entity_poly.type
_entity_poly.pdbx_seq_one_letter_code
_entity_poly.pdbx_strand_id
1 'polypeptide(L)'
;MSRAPRQPSSPQASPGSWYGRFVRNLLLAFVPVVVVWALVTPFYNVFLTRATENLVRMTESPRVTRLEVRKTHYFVITRTDFPTAKGFLESVRITDAHFPLLMLGVFFLAVPGVAWKRRLQNLGWGLLISVFFHIVLLLFWVKFVYSTQLGAWSLEHFGPFARNFWGLGKHLLDLPFKFALPFALWAAFYLGDLLEASGRRPPADAT
;
A
#
# COMPACT_ATOMS: atom_id res chain seq x y z
N MET A 1 -24.72 -24.53 57.40
CA MET A 1 -23.89 -24.78 56.19
C MET A 1 -24.38 -23.86 55.08
N SER A 2 -23.64 -22.79 54.76
CA SER A 2 -24.01 -21.89 53.66
C SER A 2 -23.49 -22.43 52.33
N ARG A 3 -24.35 -22.61 51.33
CA ARG A 3 -23.90 -22.87 49.95
C ARG A 3 -23.33 -21.57 49.39
N ALA A 4 -22.06 -21.58 49.01
CA ALA A 4 -21.48 -20.47 48.25
C ALA A 4 -22.24 -20.30 46.91
N PRO A 5 -22.51 -19.05 46.47
CA PRO A 5 -23.16 -18.83 45.19
C PRO A 5 -22.26 -19.32 44.06
N ARG A 6 -22.79 -20.17 43.17
CA ARG A 6 -22.10 -20.52 41.92
C ARG A 6 -21.95 -19.24 41.11
N GLN A 7 -20.72 -18.81 40.84
CA GLN A 7 -20.50 -17.79 39.82
C GLN A 7 -21.06 -18.31 38.48
N PRO A 8 -21.84 -17.50 37.74
CA PRO A 8 -22.27 -17.90 36.40
C PRO A 8 -21.04 -18.06 35.53
N SER A 9 -20.87 -19.22 34.93
CA SER A 9 -19.78 -19.50 33.99
C SER A 9 -19.90 -18.54 32.79
N SER A 10 -19.01 -17.55 32.73
CA SER A 10 -18.93 -16.59 31.63
C SER A 10 -19.00 -17.31 30.28
N PRO A 11 -19.89 -16.93 29.36
CA PRO A 11 -20.05 -17.65 28.10
C PRO A 11 -18.77 -17.55 27.27
N GLN A 12 -17.98 -18.63 27.27
CA GLN A 12 -16.74 -18.74 26.50
C GLN A 12 -17.07 -18.63 25.02
N ALA A 13 -16.80 -17.47 24.43
CA ALA A 13 -17.06 -17.19 23.03
C ALA A 13 -16.28 -18.20 22.16
N SER A 14 -16.98 -19.12 21.51
CA SER A 14 -16.37 -20.28 20.86
C SER A 14 -15.28 -19.85 19.87
N PRO A 15 -14.05 -20.39 19.94
CA PRO A 15 -12.91 -19.90 19.14
C PRO A 15 -13.12 -19.87 17.62
N GLY A 16 -13.97 -20.72 17.05
CA GLY A 16 -14.33 -20.67 15.63
C GLY A 16 -15.15 -19.43 15.20
N SER A 17 -15.77 -18.72 16.16
CA SER A 17 -16.73 -17.64 15.87
C SER A 17 -16.10 -16.36 15.31
N TRP A 18 -14.80 -16.12 15.51
CA TRP A 18 -14.17 -14.88 15.05
C TRP A 18 -13.90 -14.89 13.54
N TYR A 19 -13.47 -16.03 12.99
CA TYR A 19 -13.12 -16.18 11.57
C TYR A 19 -14.33 -15.95 10.66
N GLY A 20 -15.46 -16.60 10.95
CA GLY A 20 -16.71 -16.39 10.21
C GLY A 20 -17.22 -14.94 10.28
N ARG A 21 -17.04 -14.26 11.44
CA ARG A 21 -17.33 -12.82 11.57
C ARG A 21 -16.40 -11.97 10.72
N PHE A 22 -15.09 -12.25 10.69
CA PHE A 22 -14.13 -11.55 9.85
C PHE A 22 -14.45 -11.72 8.35
N VAL A 23 -14.65 -12.95 7.87
CA VAL A 23 -14.98 -13.23 6.46
C VAL A 23 -16.29 -12.53 6.04
N ARG A 24 -17.34 -12.60 6.86
CA ARG A 24 -18.59 -11.88 6.60
C ARG A 24 -18.38 -10.36 6.54
N ASN A 25 -17.63 -9.80 7.49
CA ASN A 25 -17.35 -8.36 7.52
C ASN A 25 -16.46 -7.93 6.34
N LEU A 26 -15.57 -8.79 5.84
CA LEU A 26 -14.72 -8.58 4.67
C LEU A 26 -15.58 -8.41 3.40
N LEU A 27 -16.53 -9.33 3.18
CA LEU A 27 -17.50 -9.26 2.08
C LEU A 27 -18.35 -7.98 2.17
N LEU A 28 -18.84 -7.63 3.36
CA LEU A 28 -19.63 -6.41 3.58
C LEU A 28 -18.81 -5.12 3.41
N ALA A 29 -17.52 -5.12 3.73
CA ALA A 29 -16.64 -3.97 3.56
C ALA A 29 -16.19 -3.75 2.11
N PHE A 30 -16.18 -4.79 1.27
CA PHE A 30 -15.70 -4.71 -0.11
C PHE A 30 -16.44 -3.66 -0.95
N VAL A 31 -17.77 -3.71 -0.99
CA VAL A 31 -18.59 -2.79 -1.81
C VAL A 31 -18.38 -1.32 -1.44
N PRO A 32 -18.53 -0.86 -0.17
CA PRO A 32 -18.32 0.54 0.17
C PRO A 32 -16.86 1.00 -0.03
N VAL A 33 -15.86 0.13 0.21
CA VAL A 33 -14.45 0.47 -0.07
C VAL A 33 -14.22 0.68 -1.57
N VAL A 34 -14.77 -0.19 -2.43
CA VAL A 34 -14.67 -0.04 -3.89
C VAL A 34 -15.38 1.23 -4.39
N VAL A 35 -16.58 1.55 -3.86
CA VAL A 35 -17.31 2.77 -4.25
C VAL A 35 -16.55 4.03 -3.84
N VAL A 36 -16.09 4.12 -2.59
CA VAL A 36 -15.27 5.25 -2.13
C VAL A 36 -13.97 5.36 -2.94
N TRP A 37 -13.32 4.23 -3.23
CA TRP A 37 -12.08 4.23 -3.98
C TRP A 37 -12.26 4.68 -5.43
N ALA A 38 -13.36 4.28 -6.10
CA ALA A 38 -13.67 4.72 -7.46
C ALA A 38 -13.82 6.25 -7.55
N LEU A 39 -14.47 6.86 -6.55
CA LEU A 39 -14.64 8.32 -6.45
C LEU A 39 -13.31 9.04 -6.15
N VAL A 40 -12.44 8.45 -5.33
CA VAL A 40 -11.15 9.05 -4.92
C VAL A 40 -10.05 8.88 -5.98
N THR A 41 -10.07 7.80 -6.77
CA THR A 41 -9.04 7.44 -7.77
C THR A 41 -8.57 8.60 -8.67
N PRO A 42 -9.43 9.40 -9.34
CA PRO A 42 -8.95 10.45 -10.24
C PRO A 42 -8.14 11.54 -9.51
N PHE A 43 -8.57 11.94 -8.31
CA PHE A 43 -7.83 12.89 -7.47
C PHE A 43 -6.52 12.28 -6.96
N TYR A 44 -6.55 11.00 -6.59
CA TYR A 44 -5.38 10.27 -6.11
C TYR A 44 -4.30 10.13 -7.17
N ASN A 45 -4.67 9.90 -8.43
CA ASN A 45 -3.71 9.79 -9.53
C ASN A 45 -3.02 11.13 -9.79
N VAL A 46 -3.79 12.23 -9.83
CA VAL A 46 -3.21 13.59 -9.96
C VAL A 46 -2.31 13.93 -8.78
N PHE A 47 -2.69 13.54 -7.55
CA PHE A 47 -1.85 13.72 -6.36
C PHE A 47 -0.55 12.92 -6.45
N LEU A 48 -0.60 11.61 -6.70
CA LEU A 48 0.59 10.76 -6.80
C LEU A 48 1.55 11.24 -7.89
N THR A 49 1.03 11.53 -9.09
CA THR A 49 1.86 12.01 -10.20
C THR A 49 2.58 13.32 -9.86
N ARG A 50 1.91 14.28 -9.19
CA ARG A 50 2.54 15.53 -8.74
C ARG A 50 3.52 15.33 -7.59
N ALA A 51 3.19 14.47 -6.62
CA ALA A 51 4.06 14.18 -5.47
C ALA A 51 5.36 13.47 -5.90
N THR A 52 5.26 12.47 -6.78
CA THR A 52 6.42 11.81 -7.38
C THR A 52 7.19 12.76 -8.31
N GLU A 53 6.54 13.61 -9.11
CA GLU A 53 7.24 14.60 -9.94
C GLU A 53 8.11 15.53 -9.08
N ASN A 54 7.57 16.05 -7.99
CA ASN A 54 8.30 16.88 -7.04
C ASN A 54 9.48 16.12 -6.41
N LEU A 55 9.26 14.87 -5.98
CA LEU A 55 10.33 14.04 -5.40
C LEU A 55 11.44 13.71 -6.42
N VAL A 56 11.08 13.42 -7.67
CA VAL A 56 12.06 13.23 -8.75
C VAL A 56 12.86 14.52 -8.96
N ARG A 57 12.22 15.70 -9.01
CA ARG A 57 12.86 17.02 -9.13
C ARG A 57 13.69 17.46 -7.92
N MET A 58 13.60 16.75 -6.79
CA MET A 58 14.52 16.90 -5.64
C MET A 58 15.75 15.99 -5.76
N THR A 59 15.76 15.03 -6.69
CA THR A 59 16.82 14.03 -6.91
C THR A 59 17.45 14.11 -8.31
N GLU A 60 17.34 15.27 -8.97
CA GLU A 60 17.94 15.55 -10.28
C GLU A 60 18.39 17.02 -10.38
N SER A 61 19.40 17.26 -11.19
CA SER A 61 19.82 18.59 -11.64
C SER A 61 20.39 18.43 -13.05
N PRO A 62 19.88 19.15 -14.07
CA PRO A 62 18.72 20.06 -14.05
C PRO A 62 17.36 19.35 -13.81
N ARG A 63 16.32 20.12 -13.50
CA ARG A 63 14.95 19.66 -13.21
C ARG A 63 14.13 19.42 -14.49
N VAL A 64 14.54 18.42 -15.28
CA VAL A 64 14.02 18.14 -16.62
C VAL A 64 12.84 17.17 -16.67
N THR A 65 12.61 16.38 -15.62
CA THR A 65 11.51 15.41 -15.61
C THR A 65 10.15 16.10 -15.53
N ARG A 66 9.19 15.68 -16.35
CA ARG A 66 7.75 15.96 -16.15
C ARG A 66 6.91 14.70 -16.22
N LEU A 67 5.93 14.57 -15.32
CA LEU A 67 5.02 13.43 -15.24
C LEU A 67 3.57 13.89 -15.47
N GLU A 68 2.87 13.24 -16.41
CA GLU A 68 1.48 13.59 -16.75
C GLU A 68 0.55 12.39 -16.59
N VAL A 69 -0.66 12.61 -16.04
CA VAL A 69 -1.72 11.60 -16.07
C VAL A 69 -2.36 11.57 -17.46
N ARG A 70 -2.39 10.40 -18.11
CA ARG A 70 -3.05 10.19 -19.41
C ARG A 70 -4.09 9.07 -19.34
N LYS A 71 -5.23 9.29 -19.99
CA LYS A 71 -6.38 8.36 -20.04
C LYS A 71 -6.81 7.83 -18.66
N THR A 72 -6.76 8.68 -17.64
CA THR A 72 -7.10 8.43 -16.21
C THR A 72 -6.21 7.42 -15.46
N HIS A 73 -5.76 6.35 -16.12
CA HIS A 73 -5.12 5.17 -15.49
C HIS A 73 -3.61 5.04 -15.73
N TYR A 74 -3.02 5.91 -16.56
CA TYR A 74 -1.59 5.89 -16.87
C TYR A 74 -0.95 7.19 -16.39
N PHE A 75 0.31 7.11 -15.97
CA PHE A 75 1.19 8.28 -15.98
C PHE A 75 2.28 8.06 -17.04
N VAL A 76 2.59 9.11 -17.79
CA VAL A 76 3.71 9.10 -18.74
C VAL A 76 4.90 9.84 -18.15
N ILE A 77 6.09 9.31 -18.43
CA ILE A 77 7.38 9.88 -18.03
C ILE A 77 7.91 10.66 -19.23
N THR A 78 8.17 11.95 -19.05
CA THR A 78 8.70 12.83 -20.11
C THR A 78 9.91 13.59 -19.59
N ARG A 79 10.78 14.02 -20.51
CA ARG A 79 11.98 14.81 -20.22
C ARG A 79 12.10 15.95 -21.21
N THR A 80 12.29 17.17 -20.71
CA THR A 80 12.42 18.37 -21.57
C THR A 80 13.72 18.39 -22.38
N ASP A 81 14.74 17.64 -21.95
CA ASP A 81 16.03 17.47 -22.60
C ASP A 81 16.14 16.18 -23.45
N PHE A 82 15.09 15.34 -23.48
CA PHE A 82 15.08 14.07 -24.22
C PHE A 82 13.76 13.91 -25.00
N PRO A 83 13.58 14.64 -26.12
CA PRO A 83 12.40 14.52 -26.96
C PRO A 83 12.35 13.15 -27.67
N THR A 84 11.16 12.56 -27.76
CA THR A 84 10.94 11.30 -28.50
C THR A 84 9.82 11.46 -29.52
N ALA A 85 9.86 10.67 -30.61
CA ALA A 85 8.79 10.63 -31.61
C ALA A 85 7.42 10.16 -31.06
N LYS A 86 7.38 9.55 -29.86
CA LYS A 86 6.15 9.17 -29.15
C LYS A 86 5.61 10.27 -28.22
N GLY A 87 6.38 11.34 -27.99
CA GLY A 87 6.07 12.40 -27.03
C GLY A 87 6.25 12.03 -25.55
N PHE A 88 6.77 10.84 -25.25
CA PHE A 88 7.12 10.38 -23.91
C PHE A 88 8.19 9.29 -23.95
N LEU A 89 8.84 9.03 -22.81
CA LEU A 89 9.86 8.00 -22.64
C LEU A 89 9.21 6.63 -22.39
N GLU A 90 8.36 6.56 -21.37
CA GLU A 90 7.63 5.35 -20.97
C GLU A 90 6.25 5.69 -20.39
N SER A 91 5.30 4.75 -20.46
CA SER A 91 3.90 4.91 -20.03
C SER A 91 3.49 3.81 -19.05
N VAL A 92 3.43 4.13 -17.75
CA VAL A 92 3.18 3.17 -16.67
C VAL A 92 1.75 3.30 -16.14
N ARG A 93 1.07 2.18 -15.89
CA ARG A 93 -0.31 2.18 -15.38
C ARG A 93 -0.35 2.44 -13.88
N ILE A 94 -0.68 3.67 -13.48
CA ILE A 94 -0.68 4.10 -12.07
C ILE A 94 -1.70 3.33 -11.22
N THR A 95 -2.80 2.86 -11.83
CA THR A 95 -3.83 2.07 -11.13
C THR A 95 -3.32 0.74 -10.60
N ASP A 96 -2.36 0.11 -11.29
CA ASP A 96 -1.76 -1.16 -10.85
C ASP A 96 -0.73 -0.95 -9.73
N ALA A 97 -0.34 0.30 -9.42
CA ALA A 97 0.51 0.64 -8.28
C ALA A 97 -0.29 0.77 -6.97
N HIS A 98 -1.52 1.31 -7.04
CA HIS A 98 -2.33 1.66 -5.86
C HIS A 98 -3.57 0.76 -5.63
N PHE A 99 -3.86 -0.21 -6.52
CA PHE A 99 -4.92 -1.21 -6.31
C PHE A 99 -4.92 -1.89 -4.92
N PRO A 100 -3.76 -2.19 -4.27
CA PRO A 100 -3.74 -2.79 -2.93
C PRO A 100 -4.41 -1.96 -1.82
N LEU A 101 -4.71 -0.67 -2.05
CA LEU A 101 -5.49 0.15 -1.12
C LEU A 101 -6.91 -0.39 -0.90
N LEU A 102 -7.50 -1.09 -1.88
CA LEU A 102 -8.76 -1.80 -1.71
C LEU A 102 -8.63 -2.91 -0.65
N MET A 103 -7.57 -3.71 -0.73
CA MET A 103 -7.28 -4.75 0.25
C MET A 103 -7.04 -4.16 1.65
N LEU A 104 -6.27 -3.06 1.72
CA LEU A 104 -6.01 -2.33 2.97
C LEU A 104 -7.31 -1.87 3.64
N GLY A 105 -8.16 -1.14 2.89
CA GLY A 105 -9.45 -0.65 3.40
C GLY A 105 -10.34 -1.79 3.88
N VAL A 106 -10.48 -2.84 3.06
CA VAL A 106 -11.30 -4.01 3.39
C VAL A 106 -10.79 -4.73 4.64
N PHE A 107 -9.49 -5.04 4.74
CA PHE A 107 -8.92 -5.74 5.89
C PHE A 107 -9.07 -4.96 7.20
N PHE A 108 -8.85 -3.64 7.17
CA PHE A 108 -8.93 -2.80 8.38
C PHE A 108 -10.37 -2.57 8.84
N LEU A 109 -11.32 -2.44 7.93
CA LEU A 109 -12.73 -2.30 8.30
C LEU A 109 -13.36 -3.62 8.76
N ALA A 110 -12.89 -4.76 8.25
CA ALA A 110 -13.45 -6.08 8.55
C ALA A 110 -13.22 -6.59 9.99
N VAL A 111 -12.21 -6.08 10.70
CA VAL A 111 -11.74 -6.65 11.97
C VAL A 111 -12.87 -6.73 13.03
N PRO A 112 -13.24 -7.93 13.51
CA PRO A 112 -14.25 -8.09 14.55
C PRO A 112 -13.70 -7.65 15.92
N GLY A 113 -14.58 -7.30 16.85
CA GLY A 113 -14.22 -6.91 18.23
C GLY A 113 -13.62 -5.50 18.38
N VAL A 114 -12.90 -5.00 17.39
CA VAL A 114 -12.25 -3.68 17.46
C VAL A 114 -13.25 -2.54 17.28
N ALA A 115 -13.20 -1.54 18.17
CA ALA A 115 -14.01 -0.33 18.11
C ALA A 115 -13.82 0.45 16.79
N TRP A 116 -14.91 0.99 16.23
CA TRP A 116 -14.91 1.66 14.91
C TRP A 116 -13.90 2.82 14.82
N LYS A 117 -13.80 3.65 15.87
CA LYS A 117 -12.81 4.75 15.95
C LYS A 117 -11.37 4.24 15.82
N ARG A 118 -11.00 3.14 16.48
CA ARG A 118 -9.67 2.53 16.37
C ARG A 118 -9.43 1.93 14.98
N ARG A 119 -10.46 1.33 14.35
CA ARG A 119 -10.38 0.86 12.96
C ARG A 119 -10.10 1.99 11.97
N LEU A 120 -10.82 3.11 12.07
CA LEU A 120 -10.58 4.29 11.22
C LEU A 120 -9.23 4.97 11.48
N GLN A 121 -8.81 5.08 12.74
CA GLN A 121 -7.51 5.67 13.11
C GLN A 121 -6.34 4.84 12.56
N ASN A 122 -6.37 3.51 12.74
CA ASN A 122 -5.38 2.60 12.19
C ASN A 122 -5.39 2.62 10.66
N LEU A 123 -6.57 2.68 10.02
CA LEU A 123 -6.69 2.78 8.56
C LEU A 123 -6.08 4.10 8.06
N GLY A 124 -6.26 5.22 8.76
CA GLY A 124 -5.60 6.49 8.45
C GLY A 124 -4.07 6.35 8.41
N TRP A 125 -3.47 5.72 9.42
CA TRP A 125 -2.02 5.44 9.44
C TRP A 125 -1.58 4.48 8.33
N GLY A 126 -2.32 3.39 8.10
CA GLY A 126 -2.05 2.45 7.02
C GLY A 126 -2.12 3.11 5.63
N LEU A 127 -3.06 4.02 5.42
CA LEU A 127 -3.19 4.83 4.21
C LEU A 127 -1.99 5.76 4.04
N LEU A 128 -1.57 6.48 5.09
CA LEU A 128 -0.40 7.37 5.02
C LEU A 128 0.89 6.61 4.67
N ILE A 129 1.13 5.44 5.27
CA ILE A 129 2.28 4.59 4.96
C ILE A 129 2.20 4.08 3.51
N SER A 130 1.02 3.64 3.07
CA SER A 130 0.79 3.18 1.69
C SER A 130 0.97 4.30 0.66
N VAL A 131 0.53 5.53 0.97
CA VAL A 131 0.75 6.72 0.14
C VAL A 131 2.24 6.99 -0.06
N PHE A 132 3.01 7.00 1.03
CA PHE A 132 4.46 7.17 0.96
C PHE A 132 5.12 6.06 0.13
N PHE A 133 4.72 4.80 0.35
CA PHE A 133 5.18 3.65 -0.42
C PHE A 133 4.89 3.81 -1.93
N HIS A 134 3.70 4.24 -2.34
CA HIS A 134 3.40 4.48 -3.75
C HIS A 134 4.28 5.58 -4.36
N ILE A 135 4.49 6.70 -3.65
CA ILE A 135 5.34 7.79 -4.13
C ILE A 135 6.78 7.30 -4.37
N VAL A 136 7.31 6.46 -3.46
CA VAL A 136 8.64 5.83 -3.58
C VAL A 136 8.68 4.79 -4.71
N LEU A 137 7.66 3.93 -4.85
CA LEU A 137 7.54 2.98 -5.95
C LEU A 137 7.56 3.69 -7.32
N LEU A 138 6.83 4.80 -7.46
CA LEU A 138 6.82 5.58 -8.70
C LEU A 138 8.15 6.31 -8.95
N LEU A 139 8.86 6.77 -7.91
CA LEU A 139 10.24 7.26 -8.04
C LEU A 139 11.18 6.17 -8.57
N PHE A 140 11.09 4.94 -8.03
CA PHE A 140 11.88 3.81 -8.50
C PHE A 140 11.54 3.43 -9.94
N TRP A 141 10.26 3.51 -10.37
CA TRP A 141 9.89 3.36 -11.78
C TRP A 141 10.59 4.41 -12.67
N VAL A 142 10.60 5.70 -12.30
CA VAL A 142 11.26 6.75 -13.10
C VAL A 142 12.78 6.54 -13.16
N LYS A 143 13.44 6.27 -12.04
CA LYS A 143 14.89 6.02 -12.02
C LYS A 143 15.26 4.72 -12.74
N PHE A 144 14.42 3.68 -12.69
CA PHE A 144 14.57 2.47 -13.49
C PHE A 144 14.58 2.78 -14.99
N VAL A 145 13.58 3.51 -15.51
CA VAL A 145 13.54 3.93 -16.93
C VAL A 145 14.84 4.66 -17.32
N TYR A 146 15.29 5.61 -16.49
CA TYR A 146 16.51 6.39 -16.78
C TYR A 146 17.79 5.53 -16.75
N SER A 147 17.85 4.55 -15.86
CA SER A 147 19.02 3.69 -15.70
C SER A 147 19.06 2.47 -16.63
N THR A 148 17.94 2.07 -17.26
CA THR A 148 17.90 0.84 -18.08
C THR A 148 17.28 0.98 -19.47
N GLN A 149 16.41 1.96 -19.73
CA GLN A 149 15.60 2.01 -20.95
C GLN A 149 15.99 3.09 -21.98
N LEU A 150 16.91 4.00 -21.65
CA LEU A 150 17.35 5.08 -22.56
C LEU A 150 18.62 4.72 -23.36
N GLY A 151 18.94 3.43 -23.49
CA GLY A 151 20.01 2.91 -24.34
C GLY A 151 21.38 3.48 -23.98
N ALA A 152 22.07 4.07 -24.97
CA ALA A 152 23.40 4.67 -24.79
C ALA A 152 23.44 5.72 -23.66
N TRP A 153 22.41 6.56 -23.53
CA TRP A 153 22.33 7.57 -22.46
C TRP A 153 22.31 6.92 -21.07
N SER A 154 21.58 5.81 -20.90
CA SER A 154 21.59 5.02 -19.66
C SER A 154 22.95 4.39 -19.36
N LEU A 155 23.70 3.96 -20.38
CA LEU A 155 25.03 3.36 -20.19
C LEU A 155 26.09 4.39 -19.80
N GLU A 156 26.01 5.59 -20.37
CA GLU A 156 26.89 6.73 -20.08
C GLU A 156 26.63 7.31 -18.67
N HIS A 157 25.36 7.48 -18.29
CA HIS A 157 24.99 8.17 -17.06
C HIS A 157 24.86 7.25 -15.83
N PHE A 158 24.77 5.92 -16.00
CA PHE A 158 24.60 4.97 -14.88
C PHE A 158 25.59 3.81 -14.94
N GLY A 159 26.51 3.77 -13.97
CA GLY A 159 27.38 2.61 -13.74
C GLY A 159 26.61 1.33 -13.39
N PRO A 160 27.18 0.12 -13.58
CA PRO A 160 26.46 -1.15 -13.46
C PRO A 160 25.73 -1.34 -12.12
N PHE A 161 26.34 -0.93 -11.00
CA PHE A 161 25.70 -0.98 -9.67
C PHE A 161 24.40 -0.19 -9.63
N ALA A 162 24.37 1.05 -10.14
CA ALA A 162 23.18 1.89 -10.09
C ALA A 162 22.04 1.31 -10.95
N ARG A 163 22.36 0.76 -12.13
CA ARG A 163 21.38 0.08 -13.00
C ARG A 163 20.76 -1.14 -12.31
N ASN A 164 21.58 -1.95 -11.64
CA ASN A 164 21.11 -3.09 -10.86
C ASN A 164 20.29 -2.66 -9.64
N PHE A 165 20.70 -1.61 -8.92
CA PHE A 165 19.99 -1.08 -7.75
C PHE A 165 18.58 -0.57 -8.10
N TRP A 166 18.46 0.28 -9.13
CA TRP A 166 17.16 0.80 -9.56
C TRP A 166 16.27 -0.29 -10.16
N GLY A 167 16.84 -1.21 -10.94
CA GLY A 167 16.12 -2.38 -11.46
C GLY A 167 15.58 -3.29 -10.36
N LEU A 168 16.45 -3.83 -9.50
CA LEU A 168 16.05 -4.71 -8.41
C LEU A 168 15.09 -4.03 -7.44
N GLY A 169 15.38 -2.79 -7.05
CA GLY A 169 14.51 -2.00 -6.17
C GLY A 169 13.13 -1.78 -6.76
N LYS A 170 13.03 -1.44 -8.05
CA LYS A 170 11.75 -1.35 -8.78
C LYS A 170 11.01 -2.68 -8.72
N HIS A 171 11.65 -3.80 -9.06
CA HIS A 171 10.98 -5.10 -9.09
C HIS A 171 10.54 -5.59 -7.69
N LEU A 172 11.33 -5.36 -6.64
CA LEU A 172 10.95 -5.71 -5.26
C LEU A 172 9.78 -4.85 -4.74
N LEU A 173 9.80 -3.54 -5.02
CA LEU A 173 8.69 -2.65 -4.66
C LEU A 173 7.42 -3.01 -5.44
N ASP A 174 7.52 -3.18 -6.76
CA ASP A 174 6.37 -3.35 -7.66
C ASP A 174 5.72 -4.75 -7.60
N LEU A 175 6.44 -5.77 -7.12
CA LEU A 175 5.91 -7.14 -6.98
C LEU A 175 5.71 -7.52 -5.50
N PRO A 176 6.67 -8.13 -4.76
CA PRO A 176 6.38 -8.69 -3.44
C PRO A 176 5.92 -7.64 -2.43
N PHE A 177 6.56 -6.47 -2.36
CA PHE A 177 6.21 -5.48 -1.32
C PHE A 177 4.85 -4.82 -1.58
N LYS A 178 4.51 -4.48 -2.84
CA LYS A 178 3.21 -3.90 -3.19
C LYS A 178 2.02 -4.78 -2.75
N PHE A 179 2.12 -6.09 -2.94
CA PHE A 179 1.06 -7.02 -2.55
C PHE A 179 1.12 -7.45 -1.08
N ALA A 180 2.31 -7.49 -0.46
CA ALA A 180 2.45 -7.80 0.95
C ALA A 180 2.04 -6.64 1.89
N LEU A 181 2.22 -5.39 1.47
CA LEU A 181 2.05 -4.21 2.33
C LEU A 181 0.69 -4.12 3.04
N PRO A 182 -0.48 -4.32 2.40
CA PRO A 182 -1.76 -4.26 3.09
C PRO A 182 -1.91 -5.32 4.18
N PHE A 183 -1.38 -6.52 3.95
CA PHE A 183 -1.40 -7.62 4.91
C PHE A 183 -0.41 -7.39 6.06
N ALA A 184 0.81 -6.93 5.75
CA ALA A 184 1.82 -6.61 6.75
C ALA A 184 1.36 -5.47 7.68
N LEU A 185 0.76 -4.40 7.13
CA LEU A 185 0.16 -3.32 7.92
C LEU A 185 -1.01 -3.83 8.77
N TRP A 186 -1.93 -4.61 8.19
CA TRP A 186 -3.06 -5.19 8.94
C TRP A 186 -2.59 -6.07 10.09
N ALA A 187 -1.60 -6.94 9.86
CA ALA A 187 -1.02 -7.80 10.88
C ALA A 187 -0.35 -6.98 12.00
N ALA A 188 0.43 -5.96 11.65
CA ALA A 188 1.08 -5.07 12.63
C ALA A 188 0.07 -4.33 13.53
N PHE A 189 -1.12 -3.99 13.02
CA PHE A 189 -2.16 -3.27 13.78
C PHE A 189 -3.14 -4.16 14.56
N TYR A 190 -3.29 -5.46 14.22
CA TYR A 190 -4.37 -6.31 14.73
C TYR A 190 -4.03 -7.77 15.06
N LEU A 191 -2.86 -8.29 14.68
CA LEU A 191 -2.53 -9.70 14.92
C LEU A 191 -2.47 -10.02 16.43
N GLY A 192 -2.04 -9.05 17.26
CA GLY A 192 -2.08 -9.16 18.71
C GLY A 192 -3.50 -9.35 19.26
N ASP A 193 -4.43 -8.44 18.94
CA ASP A 193 -5.83 -8.49 19.38
C ASP A 193 -6.51 -9.81 18.96
N LEU A 194 -6.20 -10.30 17.76
CA LEU A 194 -6.79 -11.53 17.22
C LEU A 194 -6.19 -12.79 17.85
N LEU A 195 -4.90 -12.80 18.19
CA LEU A 195 -4.27 -13.90 18.93
C LEU A 195 -4.82 -13.99 20.37
N GLU A 196 -5.00 -12.85 21.04
CA GLU A 196 -5.68 -12.77 22.35
C GLU A 196 -7.12 -13.27 22.28
N ALA A 197 -7.92 -12.74 21.35
CA ALA A 197 -9.31 -13.16 21.16
C ALA A 197 -9.49 -14.64 20.74
N SER A 198 -8.41 -15.30 20.31
CA SER A 198 -8.38 -16.74 20.01
C SER A 198 -7.85 -17.62 21.16
N GLY A 199 -7.44 -17.03 22.29
CA GLY A 199 -6.83 -17.74 23.42
C GLY A 199 -5.42 -18.26 23.15
N ARG A 200 -4.69 -17.67 22.19
CA ARG A 200 -3.38 -18.15 21.71
C ARG A 200 -2.19 -17.29 22.12
N ARG A 201 -2.41 -16.13 22.74
CA ARG A 201 -1.33 -15.33 23.33
C ARG A 201 -1.00 -15.91 24.71
N PRO A 202 0.26 -16.31 25.00
CA PRO A 202 0.65 -16.64 26.37
C PRO A 202 0.49 -15.40 27.28
N PRO A 203 0.20 -15.57 28.58
CA PRO A 203 0.09 -14.43 29.49
C PRO A 203 1.39 -13.62 29.52
N ALA A 204 1.27 -12.31 29.69
CA ALA A 204 2.42 -11.40 29.72
C ALA A 204 3.35 -11.63 30.91
N ASP A 205 2.86 -12.34 31.94
CA ASP A 205 3.52 -12.61 33.20
C ASP A 205 4.42 -13.87 33.15
N ALA A 206 4.69 -14.39 31.95
CA ALA A 206 5.44 -15.63 31.71
C ALA A 206 6.88 -15.43 31.20
N THR A 207 7.44 -14.22 31.38
CA THR A 207 8.81 -13.82 31.01
C THR A 207 9.41 -12.88 32.05
#